data_AF-A0A9W4T2I2-F1
#
_entry.id   AF-A0A9W4T2I2-F1
#
_cell.length_a   1.000
_cell.length_b   1.000
_cell.length_c   1.000
_cell.angle_alpha   90.00
_cell.angle_beta   90.00
_cell.angle_gamma   90.00
#
_symmetry.space_group_name_H-M   'P 1'
#
loop_
_entity.id
_entity.type
_entity.pdbx_description
1 polymer ?
#
loop_
_entity_poly.entity_id
_entity_poly.type
_entity_poly.pdbx_seq_one_letter_code
_entity_poly.pdbx_strand_id
1 'polypeptide(L)'
;DLGLCKPVEYFQSSENNNIYGVLPFVAPEVLRGQPYTLASDIYSFSIIMWELISGVPPFNNEAHDFQLSLEICKGKRPKDIENIPQCYLNLMKKCWDIDPLKRPTASEIKNIIKNWPNYISNAN
;
A
#
# COMPACT_ATOMS: atom_id res chain seq x y z
N ASP A 1 -8.38 10.65 9.57
CA ASP A 1 -7.53 9.61 10.18
C ASP A 1 -7.60 8.39 9.27
N LEU A 2 -6.46 7.89 8.80
CA LEU A 2 -6.40 6.72 7.90
C LEU A 2 -6.45 5.39 8.67
N GLY A 3 -6.47 5.42 10.01
CA GLY A 3 -6.53 4.22 10.84
C GLY A 3 -5.27 3.33 10.74
N LEU A 4 -4.15 3.87 10.23
CA LEU A 4 -2.90 3.14 10.01
C LEU A 4 -2.11 2.90 11.32
N CYS A 5 -2.55 3.49 12.42
CA CYS A 5 -1.88 3.38 13.71
C CYS A 5 -2.50 2.26 14.56
N LYS A 6 -1.65 1.50 15.24
CA LYS A 6 -2.10 0.54 16.24
C LYS A 6 -2.60 1.26 17.50
N PRO A 7 -3.62 0.73 18.19
CA PRO A 7 -3.96 1.18 19.54
C PRO A 7 -2.78 0.99 20.50
N VAL A 8 -2.62 1.89 21.47
CA VAL A 8 -1.54 1.83 22.48
C VAL A 8 -1.59 0.53 23.30
N GLU A 9 -2.78 -0.06 23.46
CA GLU A 9 -3.03 -1.33 24.15
C GLU A 9 -2.38 -2.55 23.47
N TYR A 10 -1.96 -2.43 22.19
CA TYR A 10 -1.24 -3.49 21.48
C TYR A 10 0.08 -3.87 22.17
N PHE A 11 0.74 -2.94 22.83
CA PHE A 11 1.99 -3.20 23.56
C PHE A 11 1.78 -3.94 24.87
N GLN A 12 0.52 -4.10 25.32
CA GLN A 12 0.17 -4.73 26.59
C GLN A 12 -0.33 -6.18 26.44
N SER A 13 -0.78 -6.59 25.25
CA SER A 13 -1.26 -7.94 24.99
C SER A 13 -0.37 -8.66 23.96
N SER A 14 0.59 -9.46 24.43
CA SER A 14 1.45 -10.31 23.59
C SER A 14 0.73 -11.50 22.95
N GLU A 15 -0.60 -11.63 23.08
CA GLU A 15 -1.33 -12.86 22.74
C GLU A 15 -2.41 -12.71 21.65
N ASN A 16 -2.70 -11.49 21.16
CA ASN A 16 -3.69 -11.31 20.10
C ASN A 16 -3.06 -10.68 18.86
N ASN A 17 -2.81 -11.51 17.83
CA ASN A 17 -2.49 -11.09 16.45
C ASN A 17 -3.71 -10.43 15.77
N ASN A 18 -4.34 -9.46 16.45
CA ASN A 18 -5.42 -8.69 15.88
C ASN A 18 -4.84 -7.84 14.74
N ILE A 19 -5.47 -7.95 13.57
CA ILE A 19 -5.16 -7.12 12.42
C ILE A 19 -5.82 -5.75 12.67
N TYR A 20 -5.03 -4.68 12.57
CA TYR A 20 -5.52 -3.31 12.78
C TYR A 20 -5.31 -2.47 11.51
N GLY A 21 -6.33 -1.74 11.12
CA GLY A 21 -6.25 -0.82 9.99
C GLY A 21 -7.41 -0.95 9.03
N VAL A 22 -7.49 0.02 8.12
CA VAL A 22 -8.50 0.06 7.07
C VAL A 22 -8.11 -0.95 6.00
N LEU A 23 -8.97 -1.95 5.77
CA LEU A 23 -8.66 -3.19 5.05
C LEU A 23 -7.86 -3.00 3.74
N PRO A 24 -8.23 -2.10 2.82
CA PRO A 24 -7.45 -1.85 1.60
C PRO A 24 -5.98 -1.50 1.80
N PHE A 25 -5.62 -0.88 2.94
CA PHE A 25 -4.27 -0.45 3.24
C PHE A 25 -3.44 -1.54 3.93
N VAL A 26 -4.06 -2.63 4.39
CA VAL A 26 -3.36 -3.70 5.09
C VAL A 26 -2.69 -4.64 4.09
N ALA A 27 -1.38 -4.87 4.26
CA ALA A 27 -0.61 -5.70 3.35
C ALA A 27 -1.09 -7.17 3.30
N PRO A 28 -1.00 -7.87 2.14
CA PRO A 28 -1.46 -9.24 1.98
C PRO A 28 -0.89 -10.23 3.00
N GLU A 29 0.40 -10.11 3.34
CA GLU A 29 1.03 -10.96 4.35
C GLU A 29 0.46 -10.73 5.75
N VAL A 30 0.12 -9.48 6.08
CA VAL A 30 -0.48 -9.10 7.36
C VAL A 30 -1.93 -9.59 7.44
N LEU A 31 -2.68 -9.49 6.35
CA LEU A 31 -4.02 -10.08 6.24
C LEU A 31 -4.01 -11.62 6.44
N ARG A 32 -2.88 -12.28 6.17
CA ARG A 32 -2.66 -13.71 6.44
C ARG A 32 -2.14 -13.99 7.85
N GLY A 33 -2.15 -13.00 8.74
CA GLY A 33 -1.75 -13.13 10.15
C GLY A 33 -0.24 -13.01 10.39
N GLN A 34 0.55 -12.57 9.41
CA GLN A 34 1.95 -12.22 9.66
C GLN A 34 2.05 -10.88 10.40
N PRO A 35 3.12 -10.65 11.18
CA PRO A 35 3.31 -9.36 11.84
C PRO A 35 3.52 -8.23 10.81
N TYR A 36 3.20 -7.01 11.23
CA TYR A 36 3.55 -5.80 10.49
C TYR A 36 5.06 -5.67 10.39
N THR A 37 5.52 -5.24 9.22
CA THR A 37 6.93 -5.00 8.90
C THR A 37 7.09 -3.67 8.16
N LEU A 38 8.33 -3.21 8.01
CA LEU A 38 8.61 -2.06 7.14
C LEU A 38 8.08 -2.29 5.71
N ALA A 39 8.16 -3.51 5.18
CA ALA A 39 7.63 -3.83 3.86
C ALA A 39 6.09 -3.74 3.81
N SER A 40 5.39 -3.99 4.92
CA SER A 40 3.94 -3.78 4.99
C SER A 40 3.57 -2.28 4.97
N ASP A 41 4.39 -1.41 5.57
CA ASP A 41 4.19 0.04 5.48
C ASP A 41 4.38 0.55 4.04
N ILE A 42 5.30 -0.06 3.28
CA ILE A 42 5.51 0.25 1.86
C ILE A 42 4.30 -0.15 1.02
N TYR A 43 3.64 -1.26 1.35
CA TYR A 43 2.36 -1.60 0.74
C TYR A 43 1.31 -0.54 1.07
N SER A 44 1.13 -0.17 2.34
CA SER A 44 0.17 0.90 2.72
C SER A 44 0.43 2.20 1.95
N PHE A 45 1.71 2.58 1.80
CA PHE A 45 2.12 3.74 1.03
C PHE A 45 1.69 3.68 -0.45
N SER A 46 1.75 2.51 -1.07
CA SER A 46 1.29 2.33 -2.46
C SER A 46 -0.22 2.52 -2.65
N ILE A 47 -1.02 2.16 -1.64
CA ILE A 47 -2.47 2.35 -1.66
C ILE A 47 -2.80 3.82 -1.45
N ILE A 48 -2.03 4.52 -0.59
CA ILE A 48 -2.10 5.99 -0.47
C ILE A 48 -1.74 6.65 -1.80
N MET A 49 -0.68 6.20 -2.48
CA MET A 49 -0.33 6.70 -3.81
C MET A 49 -1.52 6.56 -4.77
N TRP A 50 -2.12 5.37 -4.82
CA TRP A 50 -3.29 5.11 -5.67
C TRP A 50 -4.49 6.03 -5.33
N GLU A 51 -4.78 6.22 -4.04
CA GLU A 51 -5.86 7.09 -3.57
C GLU A 51 -5.61 8.55 -3.96
N LEU A 52 -4.37 9.04 -3.81
CA LEU A 52 -4.00 10.40 -4.18
C LEU A 52 -4.19 10.68 -5.67
N ILE A 53 -3.83 9.74 -6.54
CA ILE A 53 -3.92 9.95 -7.99
C ILE A 53 -5.33 9.68 -8.54
N SER A 54 -6.12 8.82 -7.89
CA SER A 54 -7.51 8.54 -8.29
C SER A 54 -8.50 9.56 -7.72
N GLY A 55 -8.18 10.19 -6.59
CA GLY A 55 -9.05 11.10 -5.87
C GLY A 55 -10.25 10.41 -5.20
N VAL A 56 -10.25 9.08 -5.09
CA VAL A 56 -11.34 8.30 -4.48
C VAL A 56 -10.79 7.23 -3.53
N PRO A 57 -11.56 6.80 -2.52
CA PRO A 57 -11.14 5.72 -1.63
C PRO A 57 -10.86 4.41 -2.39
N PRO A 58 -9.85 3.64 -1.99
CA PRO A 58 -9.56 2.35 -2.60
C PRO A 58 -10.72 1.38 -2.42
N PHE A 59 -11.13 0.71 -3.49
CA PHE A 59 -12.28 -0.21 -3.53
C PHE A 59 -13.62 0.44 -3.12
N ASN A 60 -13.81 1.75 -3.39
CA ASN A 60 -15.02 2.51 -3.02
C ASN A 60 -16.38 1.90 -3.41
N ASN A 61 -16.42 0.99 -4.38
CA ASN A 61 -17.63 0.32 -4.86
C ASN A 61 -17.78 -1.11 -4.31
N GLU A 62 -16.99 -1.50 -3.33
CA GLU A 62 -16.94 -2.85 -2.78
C GLU A 62 -17.08 -2.84 -1.25
N ALA A 63 -17.61 -3.93 -0.71
CA ALA A 63 -17.66 -4.11 0.74
C ALA A 63 -16.25 -4.37 1.29
N HIS A 64 -15.88 -3.68 2.38
CA HIS A 64 -14.62 -3.92 3.09
C HIS A 64 -14.75 -5.10 4.05
N ASP A 65 -14.95 -6.29 3.50
CA ASP A 65 -15.24 -7.51 4.24
C ASP A 65 -14.17 -8.60 4.06
N PHE A 66 -14.43 -9.79 4.62
CA PHE A 66 -13.53 -10.93 4.51
C PHE A 66 -13.31 -11.39 3.06
N GLN A 67 -14.29 -11.21 2.17
CA GLN A 67 -14.12 -11.58 0.76
C GLN A 67 -13.09 -10.67 0.09
N LEU A 68 -13.16 -9.36 0.33
CA LEU A 68 -12.16 -8.42 -0.19
C LEU A 68 -10.75 -8.73 0.33
N SER A 69 -10.60 -9.10 1.61
CA SER A 69 -9.29 -9.45 2.16
C SER A 69 -8.68 -10.69 1.49
N LEU A 70 -9.49 -11.71 1.17
CA LEU A 70 -9.07 -12.88 0.42
C LEU A 70 -8.64 -12.53 -1.01
N GLU A 71 -9.36 -11.61 -1.67
CA GLU A 71 -9.05 -11.19 -3.02
C GLU A 71 -7.76 -10.37 -3.09
N ILE A 72 -7.54 -9.46 -2.13
CA ILE A 72 -6.26 -8.73 -1.99
C ILE A 72 -5.10 -9.71 -1.80
N CYS A 73 -5.31 -10.74 -0.96
CA CYS A 73 -4.38 -11.85 -0.77
C CYS A 73 -4.12 -12.65 -2.07
N LYS A 74 -5.04 -12.65 -3.03
CA LYS A 74 -4.87 -13.29 -4.35
C LYS A 74 -4.28 -12.36 -5.41
N GLY A 75 -3.98 -11.12 -5.05
CA GLY A 75 -3.39 -10.14 -5.97
C GLY A 75 -4.37 -9.11 -6.52
N LYS A 76 -5.62 -9.06 -6.04
CA LYS A 76 -6.54 -7.99 -6.40
C LYS A 76 -5.95 -6.64 -5.99
N ARG A 77 -6.08 -5.64 -6.86
CA ARG A 77 -5.65 -4.26 -6.64
C ARG A 77 -6.79 -3.31 -7.04
N PRO A 78 -6.78 -2.06 -6.55
CA PRO A 78 -7.69 -1.04 -7.04
C PRO A 78 -7.59 -0.85 -8.56
N LYS A 79 -8.63 -0.29 -9.17
CA LYS A 79 -8.74 -0.13 -10.63
C LYS A 79 -7.53 0.63 -11.20
N ASP A 80 -7.00 0.18 -12.34
CA ASP A 80 -5.97 0.93 -13.06
C ASP A 80 -6.49 2.34 -13.42
N ILE A 81 -5.58 3.31 -13.38
CA ILE A 81 -5.87 4.72 -13.66
C ILE A 81 -5.17 5.08 -14.97
N GLU A 82 -5.93 5.66 -15.89
CA GLU A 82 -5.42 6.10 -17.19
C GLU A 82 -4.71 7.47 -17.06
N ASN A 83 -3.82 7.77 -18.01
CA ASN A 83 -3.17 9.08 -18.14
C ASN A 83 -2.32 9.51 -16.93
N ILE A 84 -1.72 8.57 -16.20
CA ILE A 84 -0.79 8.87 -15.10
C ILE A 84 0.68 8.72 -15.55
N PRO A 85 1.61 9.52 -15.00
CA PRO A 85 3.03 9.40 -15.34
C PRO A 85 3.57 7.98 -15.10
N GLN A 86 4.27 7.43 -16.10
CA GLN A 86 4.76 6.04 -16.03
C GLN A 86 5.70 5.80 -14.84
N CYS A 87 6.49 6.81 -14.44
CA CYS A 87 7.35 6.73 -13.27
C CYS A 87 6.56 6.53 -11.96
N TYR A 88 5.38 7.16 -11.86
CA TYR A 88 4.48 7.04 -10.72
C TYR A 88 3.82 5.66 -10.69
N LEU A 89 3.27 5.22 -11.85
CA LEU A 89 2.67 3.91 -12.01
C LEU A 89 3.65 2.78 -11.67
N ASN A 90 4.88 2.87 -12.18
CA ASN A 90 5.92 1.89 -11.93
C ASN A 90 6.30 1.82 -10.45
N LEU A 91 6.47 2.97 -9.78
CA LEU A 91 6.79 3.01 -8.36
C LEU A 91 5.65 2.43 -7.52
N MET A 92 4.41 2.90 -7.76
CA MET A 92 3.21 2.40 -7.09
C MET A 92 3.08 0.89 -7.25
N LYS A 93 3.24 0.37 -8.49
CA LYS A 93 3.16 -1.07 -8.77
C LYS A 93 4.27 -1.87 -8.09
N LYS A 94 5.47 -1.31 -7.95
CA LYS A 94 6.57 -1.94 -7.21
C LYS A 94 6.31 -1.98 -5.71
N CYS A 95 5.70 -0.93 -5.15
CA CYS A 95 5.40 -0.84 -3.73
C CYS A 95 4.25 -1.77 -3.28
N TRP A 96 3.30 -2.11 -4.15
CA TRP A 96 2.21 -3.07 -3.83
C TRP A 96 2.46 -4.51 -4.28
N ASP A 97 3.72 -4.90 -4.55
CA ASP A 97 4.04 -6.27 -4.95
C ASP A 97 3.53 -7.27 -3.90
N ILE A 98 3.06 -8.43 -4.36
CA ILE A 98 2.55 -9.47 -3.48
C ILE A 98 3.66 -10.08 -2.61
N ASP A 99 4.88 -10.10 -3.13
CA ASP A 99 6.08 -10.52 -2.41
C ASP A 99 6.68 -9.31 -1.68
N PRO A 100 6.65 -9.28 -0.32
CA PRO A 100 7.19 -8.16 0.45
C PRO A 100 8.70 -7.93 0.19
N LEU A 101 9.45 -8.96 -0.24
CA LEU A 101 10.88 -8.84 -0.53
C LEU A 101 11.17 -8.09 -1.84
N LYS A 102 10.20 -7.97 -2.74
CA LYS A 102 10.33 -7.23 -4.00
C LYS A 102 10.00 -5.75 -3.85
N ARG A 103 9.38 -5.37 -2.73
CA ARG A 103 9.03 -3.98 -2.43
C ARG A 103 10.30 -3.19 -2.10
N PRO A 104 10.42 -1.94 -2.59
CA PRO A 104 11.55 -1.09 -2.26
C PRO A 104 11.49 -0.67 -0.79
N THR A 105 12.64 -0.35 -0.22
CA THR A 105 12.74 0.33 1.07
C THR A 105 12.31 1.79 0.97
N ALA A 106 11.92 2.40 2.09
CA ALA A 106 11.59 3.83 2.14
C ALA A 106 12.76 4.73 1.63
N SER A 107 14.00 4.30 1.85
CA SER A 107 15.19 5.01 1.35
C SER A 107 15.28 4.97 -0.17
N GLU A 108 15.04 3.81 -0.79
CA GLU A 108 15.00 3.68 -2.24
C GLU A 108 13.85 4.48 -2.85
N ILE A 109 12.65 4.43 -2.25
CA ILE A 109 11.50 5.24 -2.67
C ILE A 109 11.86 6.73 -2.65
N LYS A 110 12.44 7.22 -1.55
CA LYS A 110 12.88 8.61 -1.42
C LYS A 110 13.86 9.00 -2.52
N ASN A 111 14.81 8.13 -2.86
CA ASN A 111 15.77 8.38 -3.93
C ASN A 111 15.09 8.39 -5.31
N ILE A 112 14.14 7.49 -5.57
CA ILE A 112 13.37 7.48 -6.82
C ILE A 112 12.58 8.78 -6.98
N ILE A 113 11.82 9.19 -5.95
CA ILE A 113 10.99 10.40 -5.97
C ILE A 113 11.84 11.65 -6.15
N LYS A 114 12.98 11.75 -5.45
CA LYS A 114 13.92 12.88 -5.60
C LYS A 114 14.42 13.08 -7.03
N ASN A 115 14.51 12.00 -7.80
CA ASN A 115 14.98 12.05 -9.18
C ASN A 115 13.86 12.32 -10.19
N TRP A 116 12.58 12.30 -9.79
CA TRP A 116 11.45 12.59 -10.69
C TRP A 116 11.52 13.92 -11.43
N PRO A 117 11.94 15.05 -10.83
CA PRO A 117 12.06 16.33 -11.53
C PRO A 117 12.93 16.23 -12.80
N ASN A 118 13.99 15.42 -12.76
CA ASN A 118 14.90 15.23 -13.89
C ASN A 118 14.24 14.47 -15.07
N TYR A 119 13.20 13.69 -14.82
CA TYR A 119 12.45 12.99 -15.87
C TYR A 119 11.37 13.88 -16.49
N ILE A 120 10.81 14.81 -15.72
CA ILE A 120 9.78 15.75 -16.18
C ILE A 120 10.41 16.89 -16.99
N SER A 121 11.62 17.35 -16.61
CA SER A 121 12.35 18.39 -17.34
C SER A 121 12.88 17.94 -18.70
N ASN A 122 13.06 16.63 -18.91
CA ASN A 122 13.55 16.05 -20.18
C ASN A 122 12.41 15.55 -21.09
N ALA A 123 11.15 15.72 -20.68
CA ALA A 123 9.97 15.33 -21.45
C ALA A 123 9.29 16.50 -22.17
N ASN A 124 9.93 17.68 -22.18
CA ASN A 124 9.51 18.89 -22.89
C ASN A 124 10.51 19.22 -24.00
#